data_AF-A0A7W1QIE8-F1
#
_entry.id   AF-A0A7W1QIE8-F1
#
_cell.length_a   1.000
_cell.length_b   1.000
_cell.length_c   1.000
_cell.angle_alpha   90.00
_cell.angle_beta   90.00
_cell.angle_gamma   90.00
#
_symmetry.space_group_name_H-M   'P 1'
#
loop_
_entity.id
_entity.type
_entity.pdbx_description
1 polymer ?
#
loop_
_entity_poly.entity_id
_entity_poly.type
_entity_poly.pdbx_seq_one_letter_code
_entity_poly.pdbx_strand_id
1 'polypeptide(L)' 'MDSLQEILGKKDFTPPDEISAVQTYISKRYESSSQVKLQRDVLIVSVPSSSLAATIQLERQLLIKMCGLNKKLVIRSG' A
#
# COMPACT_ATOMS: atom_id res chain seq x y z
N MET A 1 18.28 -8.18 -11.71
CA MET A 1 18.18 -7.98 -10.24
C MET A 1 17.85 -6.52 -10.08
N ASP A 2 16.59 -6.19 -10.34
CA ASP A 2 16.22 -4.83 -10.70
C ASP A 2 15.64 -4.11 -9.48
N SER A 3 16.30 -2.99 -9.21
CA SER A 3 16.38 -2.31 -7.94
C SER A 3 15.04 -1.72 -7.52
N LEU A 4 14.49 -2.28 -6.44
CA LEU A 4 13.48 -1.66 -5.57
C LEU A 4 13.92 -0.30 -4.98
N GLN A 5 15.14 0.16 -5.26
CA GLN A 5 15.76 1.36 -4.69
C GLN A 5 15.53 2.63 -5.54
N GLU A 6 15.13 2.55 -6.82
CA GLU A 6 15.07 3.75 -7.67
C GLU A 6 13.77 4.56 -7.60
N ILE A 7 12.67 3.99 -7.06
CA ILE A 7 11.37 4.70 -7.02
C ILE A 7 11.20 5.51 -5.72
N LEU A 8 12.07 5.31 -4.72
CA LEU A 8 12.07 6.08 -3.47
C LEU A 8 12.83 7.41 -3.55
N GLY A 9 13.45 7.72 -4.70
CA GLY A 9 14.42 8.81 -4.84
C GLY A 9 13.88 10.24 -4.97
N LYS A 10 12.57 10.49 -4.94
CA LYS A 10 12.06 11.87 -5.06
C LYS A 10 10.76 12.08 -4.31
N LYS A 11 10.84 12.32 -3.00
CA LYS A 11 10.02 13.34 -2.33
C LYS A 11 10.32 13.41 -0.84
N ASP A 12 10.73 14.58 -0.37
CA ASP A 12 10.54 15.08 0.99
C ASP A 12 9.08 14.88 1.44
N PHE A 13 8.73 13.69 1.89
CA PHE A 13 7.40 13.39 2.40
C PHE A 13 7.60 12.58 3.67
N THR A 14 7.48 13.25 4.81
CA THR A 14 7.05 12.61 6.06
C THR A 14 5.76 11.86 5.69
N PRO A 15 5.78 10.52 5.53
CA PRO A 15 4.61 9.82 5.07
C PRO A 15 3.57 9.92 6.19
N PRO A 16 2.32 10.30 5.91
CA PRO A 16 1.26 10.16 6.91
C PRO A 16 1.27 8.70 7.41
N ASP A 17 1.10 8.52 8.72
CA ASP A 17 1.17 7.21 9.40
C ASP A 17 0.43 6.09 8.65
N GLU A 18 -0.69 6.41 8.02
CA GLU A 18 -1.49 5.49 7.20
C GLU A 18 -0.71 4.84 6.04
N ILE A 19 0.13 5.59 5.31
CA ILE A 19 0.90 5.07 4.17
C ILE A 19 1.94 4.06 4.66
N SER A 20 2.70 4.44 5.69
CA SER A 20 3.74 3.59 6.29
C SER A 20 3.15 2.33 6.92
N ALA A 21 2.00 2.46 7.60
CA ALA A 21 1.31 1.33 8.21
C ALA A 21 0.86 0.30 7.16
N VAL A 22 0.27 0.75 6.05
CA VAL A 22 -0.21 -0.13 4.98
C VAL A 22 0.96 -0.78 4.23
N GLN A 23 2.01 -0.03 3.91
CA GLN A 23 3.21 -0.62 3.30
C GLN A 23 3.85 -1.68 4.21
N THR A 24 3.97 -1.38 5.50
CA THR A 24 4.55 -2.31 6.48
C THR A 24 3.69 -3.56 6.62
N TYR A 25 2.36 -3.41 6.67
CA TYR A 25 1.44 -4.54 6.74
C TYR A 25 1.57 -5.46 5.52
N ILE A 26 1.56 -4.89 4.31
CA ILE A 26 1.64 -5.66 3.06
C ILE A 26 3.00 -6.34 2.94
N SER A 27 4.09 -5.62 3.25
CA SER A 27 5.44 -6.15 3.22
C SER A 27 5.63 -7.29 4.22
N LYS A 28 5.17 -7.13 5.47
CA LYS A 28 5.30 -8.18 6.50
C LYS A 28 4.42 -9.40 6.26
N ARG A 29 3.23 -9.23 5.68
CA ARG A 29 2.27 -10.33 5.53
C ARG A 29 2.41 -11.09 4.23
N TYR A 30 2.77 -10.42 3.14
CA TYR A 30 2.82 -11.01 1.80
C TYR A 30 4.22 -11.00 1.18
N GLU A 31 5.23 -10.54 1.94
CA GLU A 31 6.64 -10.46 1.50
C GLU A 31 6.79 -9.79 0.13
N SER A 32 5.89 -8.84 -0.15
CA SER A 32 5.71 -8.24 -1.46
C SER A 32 5.84 -6.74 -1.37
N SER A 33 6.49 -6.17 -2.39
CA SER A 33 6.62 -4.73 -2.53
C SER A 33 5.30 -4.13 -2.98
N SER A 34 4.88 -3.03 -2.35
CA SER A 34 3.66 -2.29 -2.70
C SER A 34 3.92 -0.80 -2.74
N GLN A 35 3.32 -0.13 -3.72
CA GLN A 35 3.36 1.31 -3.84
C GLN A 35 2.05 1.88 -3.28
N VAL A 36 2.16 2.66 -2.21
CA VAL A 36 0.99 3.31 -1.59
C VAL A 36 1.07 4.80 -1.84
N LYS A 37 -0.03 5.38 -2.31
CA LYS A 37 -0.15 6.80 -2.66
C LYS A 37 -1.41 7.37 -2.03
N LEU A 38 -1.30 8.51 -1.36
CA LEU A 38 -2.44 9.27 -0.89
C LEU A 38 -2.82 10.32 -1.93
N GLN A 39 -4.06 10.29 -2.42
CA GLN A 39 -4.58 11.24 -3.39
C GLN A 39 -5.87 11.88 -2.86
N ARG A 40 -5.78 13.15 -2.46
CA ARG A 40 -6.84 13.95 -1.81
C ARG A 40 -7.35 13.31 -0.51
N ASP A 41 -8.21 12.30 -0.63
CA ASP A 41 -8.77 11.52 0.49
C ASP A 41 -8.91 10.02 0.17
N VAL A 42 -8.20 9.57 -0.87
CA VAL A 42 -8.20 8.17 -1.30
C VAL A 42 -6.80 7.62 -1.15
N LEU A 43 -6.66 6.52 -0.43
CA LEU A 43 -5.42 5.75 -0.34
C LEU A 43 -5.41 4.73 -1.48
N ILE A 44 -4.46 4.88 -2.41
CA ILE A 44 -4.30 4.00 -3.56
C ILE A 44 -3.13 3.07 -3.29
N VAL A 45 -3.41 1.77 -3.22
CA VAL A 45 -2.42 0.71 -3.06
C VAL A 45 -2.24 0.01 -4.40
N SER A 46 -1.07 0.18 -4.99
CA SER A 46 -0.65 -0.53 -6.19
C SER A 46 0.23 -1.71 -5.80
N VAL A 47 -0.14 -2.90 -6.26
CA VAL A 47 0.62 -4.14 -6.04
C VAL A 47 1.02 -4.78 -7.38
N PRO A 48 2.14 -5.52 -7.42
CA PRO A 48 2.69 -6.06 -8.67
C PRO A 48 1.88 -7.23 -9.24
N SER A 49 0.98 -7.84 -8.46
CA SER A 49 0.22 -9.01 -8.90
C SER A 49 -1.27 -8.84 -8.65
N SER A 50 -2.08 -9.19 -9.66
CA SER A 50 -3.54 -9.21 -9.57
C SER A 50 -4.05 -10.20 -8.52
N SER A 51 -3.33 -11.30 -8.29
CA SER A 51 -3.67 -12.26 -7.22
C SER A 51 -3.50 -11.62 -5.85
N LEU A 52 -2.42 -10.87 -5.64
CA LEU A 52 -2.18 -10.14 -4.39
C LEU A 52 -3.23 -9.03 -4.19
N ALA A 53 -3.59 -8.32 -5.26
CA ALA A 53 -4.66 -7.31 -5.21
C ALA A 53 -6.00 -7.94 -4.79
N ALA A 54 -6.34 -9.11 -5.33
CA ALA A 54 -7.55 -9.83 -4.96
C ALA A 54 -7.53 -10.28 -3.49
N THR A 55 -6.40 -10.81 -3.01
CA THR A 55 -6.25 -11.20 -1.59
C THR A 55 -6.40 -10.01 -0.65
N ILE A 56 -5.75 -8.89 -0.95
CA ILE A 56 -5.86 -7.67 -0.14
C ILE A 56 -7.29 -7.10 -0.21
N GLN A 57 -7.99 -7.25 -1.34
CA GLN A 57 -9.41 -6.88 -1.44
C GLN A 57 -10.30 -7.72 -0.52
N LEU A 58 -10.02 -9.03 -0.39
CA LEU A 58 -10.75 -9.90 0.54
C LEU A 58 -10.48 -9.50 2.00
N GLU A 59 -9.23 -9.19 2.34
CA GLU A 59 -8.82 -8.74 3.69
C GLU A 59 -8.99 -7.22 3.89
N ARG A 60 -9.65 -6.51 2.97
CA ARG A 60 -9.71 -5.04 2.94
C ARG A 60 -10.22 -4.44 4.24
N GLN A 61 -11.30 -5.00 4.80
CA GLN A 61 -11.85 -4.51 6.06
C GLN A 61 -10.91 -4.72 7.25
N LEU A 62 -10.17 -5.84 7.25
CA LEU A 62 -9.20 -6.15 8.28
C LEU A 62 -8.02 -5.19 8.21
N LEU A 63 -7.52 -4.92 6.99
CA LEU A 63 -6.45 -3.94 6.75
C LEU A 63 -6.88 -2.53 7.19
N ILE A 64 -8.10 -2.10 6.86
CA ILE A 64 -8.65 -0.82 7.32
C ILE A 64 -8.66 -0.73 8.85
N LYS A 65 -9.12 -1.79 9.55
CA LYS A 65 -9.15 -1.83 11.01
C LYS A 65 -7.74 -1.83 11.62
N MET A 66 -6.84 -2.65 11.09
CA MET A 66 -5.47 -2.82 11.61
C MET A 66 -4.62 -1.56 11.41
N CYS A 67 -4.80 -0.88 10.28
CA CYS A 67 -4.06 0.34 9.95
C CYS A 67 -4.80 1.62 10.39
N GLY A 68 -5.99 1.51 11.02
CA GLY A 68 -6.78 2.65 11.45
C GLY A 68 -7.18 3.59 10.31
N LEU A 69 -7.37 3.05 9.09
CA LEU A 69 -7.62 3.86 7.91
C LEU A 69 -8.99 4.53 8.00
N ASN A 70 -9.01 5.86 7.97
CA ASN A 70 -10.26 6.63 7.89
C ASN A 70 -10.64 6.95 6.43
N LYS A 71 -9.66 6.84 5.54
CA LYS A 71 -9.76 7.25 4.14
C LYS A 71 -10.21 6.12 3.23
N LYS A 72 -10.73 6.48 2.07
CA LYS A 72 -11.19 5.48 1.08
C LYS A 72 -9.99 4.70 0.54
N LEU A 73 -9.96 3.39 0.78
CA LEU A 73 -8.91 2.51 0.25
C LEU A 73 -9.27 1.97 -1.13
N VAL A 74 -8.37 2.12 -2.11
CA VAL A 74 -8.47 1.60 -3.47
C VAL A 74 -7.25 0.73 -3.76
N ILE A 75 -7.48 -0.53 -4.08
CA ILE A 75 -6.41 -1.49 -4.41
C ILE A 75 -6.40 -1.69 -5.92
N ARG A 76 -5.22 -1.61 -6.54
CA ARG A 76 -5.00 -1.77 -7.98
C ARG A 76 -3.82 -2.71 -8.20
N SER A 77 -3.86 -3.49 -9.27
CA SER A 77 -2.72 -4.23 -9.78
C SER A 77 -2.25 -3.65 -11.12
N GLY A 78 -0.94 -3.65 -11.34
CA GLY A 78 -0.31 -3.11 -12.55
C GLY A 78 1.19 -2.95 -12.40
#